data_AF-A0A929VY19-F1
#
_entry.id   AF-A0A929VY19-F1
#
_cell.length_a   1.000
_cell.length_b   1.000
_cell.length_c   1.000
_cell.angle_alpha   90.00
_cell.angle_beta   90.00
_cell.angle_gamma   90.00
#
_symmetry.space_group_name_H-M   'P 1'
#
loop_
_entity.id
_entity.type
_entity.pdbx_description
1 polymer ?
#
loop_
_entity_poly.entity_id
_entity_poly.type
_entity_poly.pdbx_seq_one_letter_code
_entity_poly.pdbx_strand_id
1 'polypeptide(L)'
;MIHYLRYCSAMFFALISVLLATSQRAQAQTREAYVAQSEDKTTLTFYYDALRATRTGTTWGIEETKKEGDDTFPAWAGTRDVGDSTTARVVFDASFRDFRPTTTAKWFYHCKVLTKIEGLEYLNTAEVKDMSSMFWGCSTLTSLDLKNFNTQNVTDMSWMFNGCSGLTSLDVSHFNTQNVTSMFGMFDGCSGLTSLDVSHFNTQNVTSMFGMFDGCSGLTSLDVSHFNTQNV
;
A
#
# COMPACT_ATOMS: atom_id res chain seq x y z
N MET A 1 24.31 -2.04 -63.11
CA MET A 1 24.20 -3.04 -62.02
C MET A 1 24.97 -2.68 -60.74
N ILE A 2 25.85 -1.68 -60.75
CA ILE A 2 26.66 -1.29 -59.56
C ILE A 2 25.96 -0.21 -58.70
N HIS A 3 25.03 0.57 -59.26
CA HIS A 3 24.30 1.59 -58.49
C HIS A 3 23.21 1.05 -57.56
N TYR A 4 22.59 -0.10 -57.86
CA TYR A 4 21.52 -0.68 -57.03
C TYR A 4 22.05 -1.28 -55.70
N LEU A 5 23.28 -1.80 -55.68
CA LEU A 5 23.87 -2.41 -54.48
C LEU A 5 24.22 -1.38 -53.40
N ARG A 6 24.58 -0.15 -53.79
CA ARG A 6 24.90 0.95 -52.86
C ARG A 6 23.67 1.49 -52.13
N TYR A 7 22.51 1.56 -52.80
CA TYR A 7 21.26 2.01 -52.17
C TYR A 7 20.69 0.99 -51.19
N CYS A 8 20.81 -0.31 -51.50
CA CYS A 8 20.32 -1.38 -50.63
C CYS A 8 21.12 -1.46 -49.30
N SER A 9 22.43 -1.26 -49.35
CA SER A 9 23.29 -1.21 -48.16
C SER A 9 23.00 0.02 -47.28
N ALA A 10 22.83 1.21 -47.89
CA ALA A 10 22.53 2.44 -47.15
C ALA A 10 21.16 2.40 -46.43
N MET A 11 20.13 1.81 -47.07
CA MET A 11 18.83 1.61 -46.42
C MET A 11 18.89 0.60 -45.27
N PHE A 12 19.70 -0.46 -45.40
CA PHE A 12 19.85 -1.48 -44.36
C PHE A 12 20.55 -0.93 -43.11
N PHE A 13 21.60 -0.10 -43.29
CA PHE A 13 22.25 0.59 -42.18
C PHE A 13 21.31 1.61 -41.52
N ALA A 14 20.53 2.37 -42.28
CA ALA A 14 19.56 3.31 -41.73
C ALA A 14 18.45 2.62 -40.91
N LEU A 15 17.92 1.49 -41.39
CA LEU A 15 16.93 0.67 -40.67
C LEU A 15 17.48 0.10 -39.36
N ILE A 16 18.71 -0.42 -39.35
CA ILE A 16 19.36 -0.92 -38.13
C ILE A 16 19.65 0.21 -37.14
N SER A 17 20.04 1.40 -37.64
CA SER A 17 20.29 2.58 -36.82
C SER A 17 19.01 3.10 -36.17
N VAL A 18 17.89 3.10 -36.90
CA VAL A 18 16.57 3.47 -36.38
C VAL A 18 16.06 2.44 -35.37
N LEU A 19 16.28 1.15 -35.61
CA LEU A 19 15.93 0.06 -34.67
C LEU A 19 16.77 0.12 -33.37
N LEU A 20 18.06 0.46 -33.47
CA LEU A 20 18.93 0.64 -32.30
C LEU A 20 18.62 1.94 -31.54
N ALA A 21 18.23 3.01 -32.25
CA ALA A 21 17.83 4.27 -31.64
C ALA A 21 16.46 4.18 -30.94
N THR A 22 15.51 3.40 -31.48
CA THR A 22 14.25 3.10 -30.80
C THR A 22 14.47 2.18 -29.60
N SER A 23 15.38 1.19 -29.69
CA SER A 23 15.72 0.34 -28.54
C SER A 23 16.41 1.11 -27.41
N GLN A 24 17.33 2.04 -27.74
CA GLN A 24 17.97 2.93 -26.75
C GLN A 24 16.99 3.96 -26.16
N ARG A 25 16.04 4.49 -26.94
CA ARG A 25 14.97 5.37 -26.41
C ARG A 25 13.97 4.61 -25.54
N ALA A 26 13.65 3.36 -25.87
CA ALA A 26 12.84 2.48 -25.00
C ALA A 26 13.59 2.11 -23.70
N GLN A 27 14.93 2.00 -23.75
CA GLN A 27 15.78 1.78 -22.57
C GLN A 27 15.99 3.01 -21.67
N ALA A 28 15.53 4.19 -22.10
CA ALA A 28 15.66 5.44 -21.34
C ALA A 28 14.37 5.86 -20.61
N GLN A 29 13.36 4.98 -20.49
CA GLN A 29 12.21 5.28 -19.64
C GLN A 29 12.59 5.11 -18.16
N THR A 30 12.53 6.22 -17.43
CA THR A 30 12.63 6.24 -15.98
C THR A 30 11.51 5.39 -15.38
N ARG A 31 11.86 4.45 -14.50
CA ARG A 31 10.86 3.71 -13.72
C ARG A 31 10.04 4.70 -12.92
N GLU A 32 8.73 4.50 -12.88
CA GLU A 32 7.83 5.23 -12.00
C GLU A 32 7.06 4.23 -11.14
N ALA A 33 6.68 4.65 -9.93
CA ALA A 33 5.81 3.87 -9.07
C ALA A 33 4.36 4.30 -9.31
N TYR A 34 3.48 3.33 -9.51
CA TYR A 34 2.10 3.60 -9.88
C TYR A 34 1.17 2.43 -9.56
N VAL A 35 -0.12 2.75 -9.53
CA VAL A 35 -1.20 1.79 -9.34
C VAL A 35 -1.98 1.69 -10.65
N ALA A 36 -2.25 0.48 -11.11
CA ALA A 36 -3.11 0.21 -12.25
C ALA A 36 -4.38 -0.52 -11.78
N GLN A 37 -5.55 -0.09 -12.26
CA GLN A 37 -6.82 -0.78 -12.06
C GLN A 37 -7.20 -1.58 -13.30
N SER A 38 -7.60 -2.83 -13.11
CA SER A 38 -8.13 -3.69 -14.17
C SER A 38 -9.40 -3.10 -14.79
N GLU A 39 -9.70 -3.45 -16.04
CA GLU A 39 -10.87 -2.91 -16.77
C GLU A 39 -12.21 -3.22 -16.08
N ASP A 40 -12.29 -4.36 -15.38
CA ASP A 40 -13.44 -4.76 -14.57
C ASP A 40 -13.48 -4.08 -13.19
N LYS A 41 -12.47 -3.26 -12.86
CA LYS A 41 -12.28 -2.51 -11.61
C LYS A 41 -12.06 -3.36 -10.36
N THR A 42 -11.92 -4.68 -10.50
CA THR A 42 -11.84 -5.59 -9.35
C THR A 42 -10.44 -5.76 -8.78
N THR A 43 -9.41 -5.40 -9.54
CA THR A 43 -8.01 -5.58 -9.16
C THR A 43 -7.25 -4.27 -9.23
N LEU A 44 -6.57 -3.91 -8.15
CA LEU A 44 -5.49 -2.92 -8.16
C LEU A 44 -4.14 -3.64 -8.22
N THR A 45 -3.21 -3.15 -9.02
CA THR A 45 -1.85 -3.67 -9.06
C THR A 45 -0.82 -2.56 -8.95
N PHE A 46 0.11 -2.71 -8.01
CA PHE A 46 1.19 -1.79 -7.70
C PHE A 46 2.44 -2.20 -8.45
N TYR A 47 3.05 -1.25 -9.17
CA TYR A 47 4.20 -1.49 -10.03
C TYR A 47 5.26 -0.43 -9.87
N TYR A 48 6.51 -0.82 -10.13
CA TYR A 48 7.64 0.10 -10.18
C TYR A 48 8.51 -0.21 -11.40
N ASP A 49 8.04 0.24 -12.56
CA ASP A 49 8.62 -0.05 -13.86
C ASP A 49 8.38 1.10 -14.86
N ALA A 50 8.77 0.90 -16.12
CA ALA A 50 8.67 1.88 -17.20
C ALA A 50 7.39 1.74 -18.06
N LEU A 51 6.47 0.85 -17.69
CA LEU A 51 5.39 0.36 -18.55
C LEU A 51 4.06 1.09 -18.35
N ARG A 52 3.97 2.09 -17.46
CA ARG A 52 2.69 2.75 -17.11
C ARG A 52 1.96 3.25 -18.34
N ALA A 53 2.68 3.96 -19.22
CA ALA A 53 2.13 4.53 -20.44
C ALA A 53 1.61 3.50 -21.45
N THR A 54 1.98 2.21 -21.29
CA THR A 54 1.58 1.11 -22.17
C THR A 54 0.51 0.20 -21.57
N ARG A 55 0.18 0.37 -20.28
CA ARG A 55 -0.85 -0.43 -19.62
C ARG A 55 -2.24 0.02 -20.03
N THR A 56 -3.14 -0.94 -20.18
CA THR A 56 -4.57 -0.68 -20.37
C THR A 56 -5.25 -0.42 -19.02
N GLY A 57 -6.46 0.15 -19.06
CA GLY A 57 -7.21 0.53 -17.86
C GLY A 57 -6.78 1.89 -17.28
N THR A 58 -7.24 2.15 -16.06
CA THR A 58 -6.92 3.40 -15.35
C THR A 58 -5.61 3.22 -14.58
N THR A 59 -4.72 4.21 -14.63
CA THR A 59 -3.50 4.22 -13.83
C THR A 59 -3.32 5.55 -13.10
N TRP A 60 -2.74 5.50 -11.90
CA TRP A 60 -2.42 6.66 -11.07
C TRP A 60 -0.98 6.59 -10.62
N GLY A 61 -0.30 7.73 -10.55
CA GLY A 61 1.02 7.78 -9.93
C GLY A 61 0.89 7.40 -8.45
N ILE A 62 1.93 6.81 -7.85
CA ILE A 62 1.85 6.38 -6.45
C ILE A 62 1.61 7.56 -5.49
N GLU A 63 2.01 8.77 -5.88
CA GLU A 63 1.79 10.01 -5.12
C GLU A 63 0.58 10.81 -5.63
N GLU A 64 -0.19 10.26 -6.58
CA GLU A 64 -1.36 10.93 -7.12
C GLU A 64 -2.52 10.87 -6.11
N THR A 65 -3.16 12.01 -5.87
CA THR A 65 -4.17 12.15 -4.82
C THR A 65 -5.46 12.79 -5.33
N LYS A 66 -6.53 12.60 -4.56
CA LYS A 66 -7.81 13.30 -4.70
C LYS A 66 -8.22 13.90 -3.35
N LYS A 67 -9.05 14.94 -3.39
CA LYS A 67 -9.58 15.61 -2.21
C LYS A 67 -11.07 15.33 -2.01
N GLU A 68 -11.48 15.24 -0.75
CA GLU A 68 -12.88 15.26 -0.32
C GLU A 68 -12.97 16.13 0.93
N GLY A 69 -13.62 17.29 0.82
CA GLY A 69 -13.52 18.33 1.84
C GLY A 69 -12.05 18.75 2.06
N ASP A 70 -11.64 18.76 3.32
CA ASP A 70 -10.26 19.08 3.74
C ASP A 70 -9.33 17.86 3.73
N ASP A 71 -9.86 16.66 3.52
CA ASP A 71 -9.08 15.43 3.50
C ASP A 71 -8.50 15.15 2.12
N THR A 72 -7.29 14.55 2.12
CA THR A 72 -6.61 14.06 0.93
C THR A 72 -6.49 12.53 0.99
N PHE A 73 -6.70 11.88 -0.15
CA PHE A 73 -6.70 10.42 -0.32
C PHE A 73 -5.86 10.04 -1.53
N PRO A 74 -5.23 8.86 -1.56
CA PRO A 74 -4.69 8.31 -2.79
C PRO A 74 -5.77 8.26 -3.88
N ALA A 75 -5.40 8.61 -5.12
CA ALA A 75 -6.38 8.77 -6.20
C ALA A 75 -7.18 7.46 -6.46
N TRP A 76 -6.55 6.31 -6.22
CA TRP A 76 -7.15 4.98 -6.39
C TRP A 76 -8.01 4.50 -5.20
N ALA A 77 -7.83 5.04 -3.99
CA ALA A 77 -8.47 4.53 -2.78
C ALA A 77 -9.91 5.05 -2.61
N GLY A 78 -10.70 4.50 -1.68
CA GLY A 78 -11.97 5.09 -1.27
C GLY A 78 -11.80 6.41 -0.52
N THR A 79 -12.90 7.08 -0.23
CA THR A 79 -12.96 8.31 0.59
C THR A 79 -13.88 8.10 1.80
N ARG A 80 -14.14 9.14 2.60
CA ARG A 80 -15.06 9.02 3.74
C ARG A 80 -16.51 8.86 3.26
N ASP A 81 -16.90 9.66 2.27
CA ASP A 81 -18.27 9.64 1.75
C ASP A 81 -18.49 8.50 0.75
N VAL A 82 -17.47 8.15 -0.05
CA VAL A 82 -17.56 7.16 -1.13
C VAL A 82 -16.48 6.09 -0.95
N GLY A 83 -16.83 5.01 -0.26
CA GLY A 83 -15.93 3.85 -0.13
C GLY A 83 -15.76 3.06 -1.43
N ASP A 84 -14.62 2.40 -1.59
CA ASP A 84 -14.36 1.49 -2.70
C ASP A 84 -15.09 0.17 -2.46
N SER A 85 -16.13 -0.07 -3.26
CA SER A 85 -16.98 -1.26 -3.23
C SER A 85 -16.72 -2.21 -4.38
N THR A 86 -15.64 -2.02 -5.15
CA THR A 86 -15.33 -2.80 -6.35
C THR A 86 -14.00 -3.56 -6.27
N THR A 87 -12.97 -2.98 -5.63
CA THR A 87 -11.65 -3.62 -5.56
C THR A 87 -11.67 -4.82 -4.61
N ALA A 88 -11.75 -6.02 -5.18
CA ALA A 88 -11.76 -7.28 -4.45
C ALA A 88 -10.36 -7.87 -4.24
N ARG A 89 -9.38 -7.45 -5.06
CA ARG A 89 -8.01 -7.96 -5.04
C ARG A 89 -6.99 -6.84 -5.19
N VAL A 90 -5.92 -6.91 -4.42
CA VAL A 90 -4.71 -6.09 -4.59
C VAL A 90 -3.54 -7.01 -4.95
N VAL A 91 -2.68 -6.55 -5.85
CA VAL A 91 -1.45 -7.25 -6.22
C VAL A 91 -0.28 -6.26 -6.12
N PHE A 92 0.77 -6.63 -5.40
CA PHE A 92 2.07 -5.98 -5.51
C PHE A 92 2.88 -6.79 -6.50
N ASP A 93 3.20 -6.19 -7.65
CA ASP A 93 4.04 -6.84 -8.64
C ASP A 93 5.49 -6.95 -8.13
N ALA A 94 6.22 -7.97 -8.58
CA ALA A 94 7.61 -8.18 -8.18
C ALA A 94 8.51 -6.97 -8.48
N SER A 95 8.17 -6.14 -9.47
CA SER A 95 8.85 -4.87 -9.76
C SER A 95 8.81 -3.88 -8.60
N PHE A 96 7.77 -3.93 -7.76
CA PHE A 96 7.56 -2.98 -6.65
C PHE A 96 8.59 -3.12 -5.52
N ARG A 97 9.31 -4.25 -5.46
CA ARG A 97 10.27 -4.58 -4.38
C ARG A 97 11.35 -3.52 -4.13
N ASP A 98 11.70 -2.74 -5.14
CA ASP A 98 12.75 -1.72 -5.09
C ASP A 98 12.20 -0.32 -4.81
N PHE A 99 10.89 -0.13 -4.88
CA PHE A 99 10.28 1.13 -4.48
C PHE A 99 10.32 1.27 -2.94
N ARG A 100 10.53 2.50 -2.46
CA ARG A 100 10.61 2.84 -1.04
C ARG A 100 9.62 3.96 -0.74
N PRO A 101 8.34 3.66 -0.49
CA PRO A 101 7.38 4.68 -0.10
C PRO A 101 7.79 5.32 1.23
N THR A 102 7.60 6.63 1.36
CA THR A 102 7.74 7.33 2.65
C THR A 102 6.44 7.34 3.46
N THR A 103 5.32 7.02 2.82
CA THR A 103 3.99 6.89 3.43
C THR A 103 3.21 5.78 2.74
N THR A 104 2.44 5.02 3.50
CA THR A 104 1.39 4.11 2.99
C THR A 104 0.00 4.53 3.48
N ALA A 105 -0.11 5.77 3.99
CA ALA A 105 -1.32 6.28 4.56
C ALA A 105 -2.48 6.18 3.57
N LYS A 106 -3.60 5.63 4.04
CA LYS A 106 -4.84 5.49 3.27
C LYS A 106 -4.75 4.67 1.97
N TRP A 107 -3.68 3.89 1.73
CA TRP A 107 -3.51 3.15 0.47
C TRP A 107 -4.65 2.18 0.15
N PHE A 108 -5.30 1.61 1.16
CA PHE A 108 -6.49 0.75 1.01
C PHE A 108 -7.68 1.32 1.79
N TYR A 109 -7.74 2.64 1.92
CA TYR A 109 -8.80 3.32 2.66
C TYR A 109 -10.17 2.95 2.07
N HIS A 110 -11.02 2.39 2.92
CA HIS A 110 -12.40 2.05 2.65
C HIS A 110 -12.59 1.05 1.49
N CYS A 111 -11.62 0.16 1.25
CA CYS A 111 -11.77 -0.95 0.29
C CYS A 111 -12.66 -2.06 0.89
N LYS A 112 -13.98 -1.85 0.86
CA LYS A 112 -14.99 -2.64 1.58
C LYS A 112 -15.09 -4.09 1.12
N VAL A 113 -14.77 -4.37 -0.14
CA VAL A 113 -14.87 -5.72 -0.74
C VAL A 113 -13.52 -6.41 -0.94
N LEU A 114 -12.43 -5.81 -0.44
CA LEU A 114 -11.09 -6.37 -0.55
C LEU A 114 -10.95 -7.65 0.26
N THR A 115 -10.78 -8.78 -0.42
CA THR A 115 -10.67 -10.11 0.20
C THR A 115 -9.27 -10.69 0.14
N LYS A 116 -8.41 -10.16 -0.76
CA LYS A 116 -7.10 -10.74 -1.04
C LYS A 116 -6.07 -9.70 -1.40
N ILE A 117 -4.89 -9.81 -0.80
CA ILE A 117 -3.68 -9.05 -1.15
C ILE A 117 -2.58 -10.05 -1.50
N GLU A 118 -2.03 -9.95 -2.70
CA GLU A 118 -0.97 -10.80 -3.21
C GLU A 118 0.34 -10.03 -3.34
N GLY A 119 1.47 -10.68 -3.08
CA GLY A 119 2.80 -10.08 -3.26
C GLY A 119 3.17 -9.02 -2.20
N LEU A 120 2.49 -9.00 -1.05
CA LEU A 120 2.72 -7.99 0.00
C LEU A 120 4.17 -7.99 0.51
N GLU A 121 4.93 -9.07 0.32
CA GLU A 121 6.38 -9.15 0.51
C GLU A 121 7.21 -8.22 -0.39
N TYR A 122 6.63 -7.70 -1.47
CA TYR A 122 7.24 -6.72 -2.36
C TYR A 122 6.94 -5.27 -1.96
N LEU A 123 6.10 -5.05 -0.94
CA LEU A 123 5.95 -3.74 -0.32
C LEU A 123 7.09 -3.52 0.68
N ASN A 124 8.11 -2.76 0.28
CA ASN A 124 9.20 -2.42 1.19
C ASN A 124 8.83 -1.20 2.05
N THR A 125 8.55 -1.42 3.34
CA THR A 125 8.15 -0.33 4.25
C THR A 125 9.31 0.29 5.03
N ALA A 126 10.58 0.01 4.68
CA ALA A 126 11.73 0.42 5.48
C ALA A 126 11.90 1.94 5.64
N GLU A 127 11.32 2.74 4.73
CA GLU A 127 11.37 4.20 4.76
C GLU A 127 10.01 4.85 5.12
N VAL A 128 8.97 4.04 5.39
CA VAL A 128 7.64 4.53 5.71
C VAL A 128 7.64 5.17 7.10
N LYS A 129 7.11 6.39 7.18
CA LYS A 129 6.92 7.14 8.44
C LYS A 129 5.46 7.19 8.88
N ASP A 130 4.54 7.10 7.93
CA ASP A 130 3.11 7.22 8.15
C ASP A 130 2.38 6.02 7.53
N MET A 131 1.75 5.22 8.39
CA MET A 131 0.90 4.07 8.03
C MET A 131 -0.57 4.34 8.39
N SER A 132 -0.93 5.59 8.69
CA SER A 132 -2.25 5.93 9.19
C SER A 132 -3.35 5.52 8.22
N SER A 133 -4.39 4.89 8.75
CA SER A 133 -5.56 4.45 7.99
C SER A 133 -5.26 3.55 6.77
N MET A 134 -4.10 2.88 6.73
CA MET A 134 -3.67 2.09 5.55
C MET A 134 -4.71 1.05 5.12
N PHE A 135 -5.34 0.35 6.08
CA PHE A 135 -6.39 -0.65 5.84
C PHE A 135 -7.75 -0.24 6.42
N TRP A 136 -7.96 1.06 6.66
CA TRP A 136 -9.20 1.56 7.25
C TRP A 136 -10.42 1.01 6.48
N GLY A 137 -11.39 0.42 7.18
CA GLY A 137 -12.65 -0.05 6.60
C GLY A 137 -12.54 -1.20 5.60
N CYS A 138 -11.43 -1.94 5.59
CA CYS A 138 -11.30 -3.19 4.83
C CYS A 138 -12.10 -4.34 5.51
N SER A 139 -13.42 -4.17 5.61
CA SER A 139 -14.29 -5.01 6.45
C SER A 139 -14.48 -6.45 5.99
N THR A 140 -14.10 -6.78 4.74
CA THR A 140 -14.19 -8.16 4.20
C THR A 140 -12.85 -8.89 4.21
N LEU A 141 -11.75 -8.21 4.57
CA LEU A 141 -10.44 -8.82 4.63
C LEU A 141 -10.37 -9.72 5.87
N THR A 142 -10.12 -11.02 5.67
CA THR A 142 -10.15 -12.01 6.76
C THR A 142 -8.78 -12.35 7.35
N SER A 143 -7.72 -12.10 6.59
CA SER A 143 -6.33 -12.32 6.99
C SER A 143 -5.40 -11.35 6.28
N LEU A 144 -4.24 -11.09 6.89
CA LEU A 144 -3.22 -10.19 6.36
C LEU A 144 -1.84 -10.67 6.81
N ASP A 145 -0.95 -10.99 5.87
CA ASP A 145 0.43 -11.40 6.15
C ASP A 145 1.34 -10.17 6.18
N LEU A 146 1.65 -9.70 7.38
CA LEU A 146 2.44 -8.47 7.59
C LEU A 146 3.93 -8.74 7.81
N LYS A 147 4.42 -9.99 7.80
CA LYS A 147 5.76 -10.36 8.30
C LYS A 147 6.96 -9.59 7.71
N ASN A 148 6.79 -8.95 6.55
CA ASN A 148 7.82 -8.17 5.87
C ASN A 148 7.76 -6.67 6.18
N PHE A 149 6.80 -6.23 6.99
CA PHE A 149 6.68 -4.84 7.40
C PHE A 149 7.84 -4.51 8.34
N ASN A 150 8.68 -3.58 7.89
CA ASN A 150 9.59 -2.88 8.75
C ASN A 150 8.92 -1.59 9.23
N THR A 151 8.60 -1.52 10.52
CA THR A 151 7.94 -0.35 11.12
C THR A 151 8.88 0.53 11.94
N GLN A 152 10.20 0.31 11.88
CA GLN A 152 11.17 0.98 12.75
C GLN A 152 11.15 2.51 12.65
N ASN A 153 10.74 3.04 11.49
CA ASN A 153 10.71 4.48 11.20
C ASN A 153 9.29 5.07 11.27
N VAL A 154 8.28 4.26 11.57
CA VAL A 154 6.89 4.69 11.60
C VAL A 154 6.63 5.50 12.87
N THR A 155 6.06 6.68 12.69
CA THR A 155 5.64 7.58 13.76
C THR A 155 4.12 7.60 13.93
N ASP A 156 3.36 7.34 12.87
CA ASP A 156 1.89 7.35 12.91
C ASP A 156 1.29 6.02 12.44
N MET A 157 0.55 5.36 13.33
CA MET A 157 -0.22 4.14 13.08
C MET A 157 -1.73 4.36 13.33
N SER A 158 -2.18 5.63 13.37
CA SER A 158 -3.56 5.98 13.67
C SER A 158 -4.52 5.31 12.71
N TRP A 159 -5.54 4.67 13.25
CA TRP A 159 -6.58 3.96 12.50
C TRP A 159 -6.10 2.90 11.50
N MET A 160 -4.86 2.40 11.60
CA MET A 160 -4.24 1.55 10.57
C MET A 160 -5.13 0.36 10.16
N PHE A 161 -5.83 -0.26 11.11
CA PHE A 161 -6.77 -1.38 10.91
C PHE A 161 -8.20 -1.03 11.32
N ASN A 162 -8.53 0.25 11.53
CA ASN A 162 -9.86 0.65 11.97
C ASN A 162 -10.95 0.08 11.04
N GLY A 163 -12.01 -0.50 11.60
CA GLY A 163 -13.12 -1.06 10.83
C GLY A 163 -12.79 -2.32 10.02
N CYS A 164 -11.63 -2.95 10.24
CA CYS A 164 -11.29 -4.27 9.66
C CYS A 164 -12.05 -5.40 10.37
N SER A 165 -13.38 -5.33 10.41
CA SER A 165 -14.23 -6.26 11.16
C SER A 165 -14.18 -7.72 10.65
N GLY A 166 -13.70 -7.94 9.44
CA GLY A 166 -13.51 -9.29 8.88
C GLY A 166 -12.26 -10.01 9.38
N LEU A 167 -11.25 -9.29 9.91
CA LEU A 167 -10.01 -9.90 10.36
C LEU A 167 -10.27 -10.76 11.58
N THR A 168 -9.95 -12.05 11.50
CA THR A 168 -10.14 -13.00 12.61
C THR A 168 -8.89 -13.20 13.46
N SER A 169 -7.72 -12.95 12.87
CA SER A 169 -6.40 -12.98 13.49
C SER A 169 -5.49 -11.95 12.82
N LEU A 170 -4.56 -11.37 13.57
CA LEU A 170 -3.57 -10.43 13.06
C LEU A 170 -2.27 -10.58 13.85
N ASP A 171 -1.16 -10.87 13.16
CA ASP A 171 0.17 -10.94 13.76
C ASP A 171 0.89 -9.60 13.63
N VAL A 172 1.02 -8.90 14.76
CA VAL A 172 1.76 -7.63 14.90
C VAL A 172 3.00 -7.78 15.79
N SER A 173 3.42 -9.02 16.10
CA SER A 173 4.51 -9.29 17.06
C SER A 173 5.86 -8.72 16.64
N HIS A 174 6.08 -8.52 15.34
CA HIS A 174 7.30 -7.98 14.75
C HIS A 174 7.28 -6.45 14.57
N PHE A 175 6.18 -5.77 14.94
CA PHE A 175 6.11 -4.32 14.84
C PHE A 175 7.07 -3.69 15.84
N ASN A 176 8.02 -2.92 15.34
CA ASN A 176 8.78 -1.98 16.15
C ASN A 176 7.97 -0.68 16.30
N THR A 177 7.47 -0.43 17.50
CA THR A 177 6.66 0.77 17.80
C THR A 177 7.42 1.84 18.60
N GLN A 178 8.75 1.71 18.76
CA GLN A 178 9.52 2.60 19.64
C GLN A 178 9.45 4.08 19.26
N ASN A 179 9.19 4.38 17.98
CA ASN A 179 9.11 5.73 17.43
C ASN A 179 7.66 6.22 17.21
N VAL A 180 6.67 5.37 17.51
CA VAL A 180 5.25 5.70 17.27
C VAL A 180 4.79 6.72 18.31
N THR A 181 4.18 7.80 17.83
CA THR A 181 3.58 8.85 18.66
C THR A 181 2.05 8.78 18.65
N SER A 182 1.44 8.20 17.62
CA SER A 182 -0.01 8.01 17.56
C SER A 182 -0.40 6.57 17.22
N MET A 183 -1.20 5.99 18.11
CA MET A 183 -1.90 4.70 17.98
C MET A 183 -3.41 4.88 18.14
N PHE A 184 -3.91 6.10 17.98
CA PHE A 184 -5.33 6.45 17.98
C PHE A 184 -6.08 5.35 17.20
N GLY A 185 -6.98 4.59 17.88
CA GLY A 185 -7.90 3.57 17.30
C GLY A 185 -7.32 2.68 16.23
N MET A 186 -6.05 2.32 16.41
CA MET A 186 -5.32 1.47 15.48
C MET A 186 -6.12 0.20 15.14
N PHE A 187 -6.89 -0.34 16.09
CA PHE A 187 -7.72 -1.53 15.95
C PHE A 187 -9.22 -1.27 16.18
N ASP A 188 -9.67 -0.02 16.26
CA ASP A 188 -11.08 0.29 16.53
C ASP A 188 -12.01 -0.39 15.51
N GLY A 189 -13.09 -1.02 15.98
CA GLY A 189 -14.05 -1.74 15.14
C GLY A 189 -13.54 -3.05 14.54
N CYS A 190 -12.38 -3.57 14.95
CA CYS A 190 -11.90 -4.91 14.58
C CYS A 190 -12.67 -6.02 15.31
N SER A 191 -13.99 -6.06 15.17
CA SER A 191 -14.89 -6.96 15.91
C SER A 191 -14.70 -8.45 15.60
N GLY A 192 -14.07 -8.80 14.48
CA GLY A 192 -13.72 -10.17 14.13
C GLY A 192 -12.52 -10.73 14.88
N LEU A 193 -11.64 -9.88 15.42
CA LEU A 193 -10.42 -10.34 16.10
C LEU A 193 -10.81 -11.05 17.39
N THR A 194 -10.41 -12.32 17.50
CA THR A 194 -10.68 -13.13 18.70
C THR A 194 -9.54 -13.10 19.72
N SER A 195 -8.33 -12.79 19.24
CA SER A 195 -7.13 -12.60 20.04
C SER A 195 -6.23 -11.57 19.37
N LEU A 196 -5.51 -10.78 20.17
CA LEU A 196 -4.51 -9.84 19.70
C LEU A 196 -3.40 -9.73 20.75
N ASP A 197 -2.16 -9.97 20.34
CA ASP A 197 -0.98 -9.80 21.19
C ASP A 197 -0.32 -8.45 20.92
N VAL A 198 -0.37 -7.56 21.90
CA VAL A 198 0.27 -6.24 21.89
C VAL A 198 1.33 -6.10 22.97
N SER A 199 1.74 -7.20 23.61
CA SER A 199 2.70 -7.18 24.73
C SER A 199 4.07 -6.61 24.34
N HIS A 200 4.43 -6.70 23.06
CA HIS A 200 5.68 -6.17 22.50
C HIS A 200 5.64 -4.68 22.15
N PHE A 201 4.47 -4.03 22.21
CA PHE A 201 4.37 -2.61 21.86
C PHE A 201 5.10 -1.75 22.89
N ASN A 202 6.11 -1.01 22.41
CA ASN A 202 6.69 0.09 23.14
C ASN A 202 5.82 1.34 22.95
N THR A 203 5.14 1.78 24.02
CA THR A 203 4.24 2.93 24.00
C THR A 203 4.81 4.17 24.70
N GLN A 204 6.10 4.18 25.06
CA GLN A 204 6.71 5.27 25.82
C GLN A 204 6.60 6.65 25.15
N ASN A 205 6.54 6.70 23.82
CA ASN A 205 6.47 7.93 23.03
C ASN A 205 5.05 8.25 22.53
N VAL A 206 4.06 7.40 22.85
CA VAL A 206 2.69 7.57 22.37
C VAL A 206 2.02 8.69 23.14
N THR A 207 1.47 9.66 22.42
CA THR A 207 0.68 10.78 22.95
C THR A 207 -0.80 10.69 22.63
N SER A 208 -1.20 9.76 21.76
CA SER A 208 -2.60 9.50 21.43
C SER A 208 -2.85 8.00 21.21
N MET A 209 -3.72 7.43 22.03
CA MET A 209 -4.21 6.04 21.91
C MET A 209 -5.70 5.93 22.22
N PHE A 210 -6.43 7.06 22.17
CA PHE A 210 -7.87 7.06 22.38
C PHE A 210 -8.57 6.13 21.39
N GLY A 211 -9.51 5.33 21.90
CA GLY A 211 -10.27 4.37 21.11
C GLY A 211 -9.45 3.22 20.52
N MET A 212 -8.18 2.98 20.91
CA MET A 212 -7.29 1.98 20.30
C MET A 212 -7.95 0.62 20.03
N PHE A 213 -8.82 0.18 20.93
CA PHE A 213 -9.53 -1.10 20.90
C PHE A 213 -11.06 -0.94 21.01
N ASP A 214 -11.61 0.24 20.74
CA ASP A 214 -13.08 0.41 20.76
C ASP A 214 -13.73 -0.52 19.72
N GLY A 215 -14.95 -0.98 19.97
CA GLY A 215 -15.66 -1.89 19.05
C GLY A 215 -14.98 -3.26 18.78
N CYS A 216 -13.88 -3.62 19.45
CA CYS A 216 -13.21 -4.92 19.33
C CYS A 216 -13.96 -6.03 20.08
N SER A 217 -15.25 -6.21 19.79
CA SER A 217 -16.15 -7.09 20.55
C SER A 217 -15.82 -8.59 20.48
N GLY A 218 -14.97 -9.02 19.54
CA GLY A 218 -14.48 -10.39 19.45
C GLY A 218 -13.37 -10.71 20.45
N LEU A 219 -12.65 -9.71 20.98
CA LEU A 219 -11.55 -9.92 21.91
C LEU A 219 -12.10 -10.36 23.27
N THR A 220 -11.75 -11.57 23.71
CA THR A 220 -12.18 -12.09 25.02
C THR A 220 -11.26 -11.66 26.16
N SER A 221 -10.01 -11.29 25.84
CA SER A 221 -9.00 -10.81 26.77
C SER A 221 -7.96 -10.00 26.02
N LEU A 222 -7.41 -8.97 26.67
CA LEU A 222 -6.34 -8.15 26.12
C LEU A 222 -5.40 -7.74 27.26
N ASP A 223 -4.13 -8.11 27.17
CA ASP A 223 -3.11 -7.68 28.13
C ASP A 223 -2.46 -6.37 27.66
N VAL A 224 -2.74 -5.30 28.41
CA VAL A 224 -2.15 -3.97 28.20
C VAL A 224 -1.36 -3.51 29.43
N SER A 225 -1.05 -4.41 30.36
CA SER A 225 -0.41 -4.08 31.64
C SER A 225 0.98 -3.43 31.48
N HIS A 226 1.64 -3.67 30.33
CA HIS A 226 2.95 -3.12 29.98
C HIS A 226 2.88 -1.72 29.32
N PHE A 227 1.70 -1.21 28.99
CA PHE A 227 1.60 0.07 28.30
C PHE A 227 2.05 1.23 29.21
N ASN A 228 2.93 2.07 28.69
CA ASN A 228 3.30 3.34 29.30
C ASN A 228 2.33 4.43 28.81
N THR A 229 1.52 4.96 29.72
CA THR A 229 0.52 6.00 29.42
C THR A 229 0.86 7.36 30.03
N GLN A 230 2.12 7.62 30.37
CA GLN A 230 2.53 8.88 31.02
C GLN A 230 2.40 10.11 30.11
N ASN A 231 2.43 9.90 28.78
CA ASN A 231 2.39 10.97 27.78
C ASN A 231 1.02 11.09 27.07
N VAL A 232 0.04 10.28 27.47
CA VAL A 232 -1.30 10.16 26.85
C VAL A 232 -2.31 11.06 27.54
#